data_AF-A0A7W4J6A5-F1
#
_entry.id   AF-A0A7W4J6A5-F1
#
_cell.length_a   1.000
_cell.length_b   1.000
_cell.length_c   1.000
_cell.angle_alpha   90.00
_cell.angle_beta   90.00
_cell.angle_gamma   90.00
#
_symmetry.space_group_name_H-M   'P 1'
#
loop_
_entity.id
_entity.type
_entity.pdbx_description
1 polymer ?
#
loop_
_entity_poly.entity_id
_entity_poly.type
_entity_poly.pdbx_seq_one_letter_code
_entity_poly.pdbx_strand_id
1 'polypeptide(L)'
;MAHWLVKSEPDAFSWDEQVAHGVEPWTGVRNHQAKRNMMTMKCGDLAFFYHSNIGKEIVGVVEIVREAYPDPTAESGGWICVDVRAVGPMPHPVTLAAIKADPALADLALVRQSRLSVVPVSDAHWAHLCRMGGWAAA
;
A
#
# COMPACT_ATOMS: atom_id res chain seq x y z
N MET A 1 -7.11 8.09 11.69
CA MET A 1 -6.04 7.50 10.86
C MET A 1 -6.72 6.67 9.80
N ALA A 2 -6.46 6.94 8.53
CA ALA A 2 -6.98 6.14 7.42
C ALA A 2 -6.02 4.98 7.11
N HIS A 3 -6.56 3.94 6.49
CA HIS A 3 -5.82 2.74 6.11
C HIS A 3 -5.81 2.56 4.60
N TRP A 4 -4.67 2.14 4.09
CA TRP A 4 -4.41 2.04 2.65
C TRP A 4 -3.72 0.71 2.31
N LEU A 5 -3.59 0.45 1.03
CA LEU A 5 -2.71 -0.56 0.47
C LEU A 5 -2.03 0.03 -0.76
N VAL A 6 -0.71 -0.11 -0.83
CA VAL A 6 0.12 0.32 -1.94
C VAL A 6 0.75 -0.89 -2.61
N LYS A 7 0.69 -0.94 -3.93
CA LYS A 7 1.25 -2.04 -4.74
C LYS A 7 2.63 -1.68 -5.26
N SER A 8 3.58 -2.57 -5.11
CA SER A 8 4.90 -2.50 -5.73
C SER A 8 5.26 -3.84 -6.36
N GLU A 9 5.88 -3.82 -7.53
CA GLU A 9 6.44 -5.05 -8.12
C GLU A 9 7.84 -5.28 -7.52
N PRO A 10 8.11 -6.44 -6.89
CA PRO A 10 9.34 -6.63 -6.11
C PRO A 10 10.63 -6.69 -6.95
N ASP A 11 10.52 -6.84 -8.26
CA ASP A 11 11.63 -6.73 -9.20
C ASP A 11 11.96 -5.28 -9.60
N ALA A 12 11.04 -4.34 -9.34
CA ALA A 12 11.25 -2.91 -9.53
C ALA A 12 11.53 -2.18 -8.21
N PHE A 13 10.79 -2.50 -7.15
CA PHE A 13 11.01 -1.98 -5.80
C PHE A 13 10.42 -2.92 -4.75
N SER A 14 11.30 -3.67 -4.10
CA SER A 14 11.01 -4.70 -3.11
C SER A 14 10.75 -4.13 -1.70
N TRP A 15 10.29 -5.00 -0.80
CA TRP A 15 10.14 -4.64 0.61
C TRP A 15 11.50 -4.41 1.28
N ASP A 16 12.51 -5.19 0.92
CA ASP A 16 13.85 -5.06 1.47
C ASP A 16 14.49 -3.71 1.09
N GLU A 17 14.25 -3.24 -0.14
CA GLU A 17 14.64 -1.89 -0.58
C GLU A 17 13.91 -0.80 0.20
N GLN A 18 12.60 -0.93 0.41
CA GLN A 18 11.82 -0.01 1.25
C GLN A 18 12.39 0.10 2.67
N VAL A 19 12.79 -1.03 3.27
CA VAL A 19 13.41 -1.05 4.60
C VAL A 19 14.80 -0.40 4.56
N ALA A 20 15.61 -0.71 3.55
CA ALA A 20 16.98 -0.20 3.42
C ALA A 20 17.04 1.32 3.17
N HIS A 21 16.10 1.86 2.39
CA HIS A 21 16.04 3.29 2.05
C HIS A 21 15.44 4.15 3.17
N GLY A 22 14.70 3.55 4.10
CA GLY A 22 14.06 4.25 5.20
C GLY A 22 12.81 5.02 4.76
N VAL A 23 13.00 6.23 4.24
CA VAL A 23 11.90 7.08 3.71
C VAL A 23 12.00 7.13 2.19
N GLU A 24 10.94 6.70 1.51
CA GLU A 24 10.90 6.64 0.04
C GLU A 24 9.68 7.40 -0.52
N PRO A 25 9.85 8.22 -1.57
CA PRO A 25 8.73 8.82 -2.29
C PRO A 25 7.97 7.77 -3.12
N TRP A 26 6.65 7.69 -2.95
CA TRP A 26 5.78 6.77 -3.69
C TRP A 26 5.46 7.30 -5.10
N THR A 27 6.50 7.40 -5.93
CA THR A 27 6.49 7.96 -7.28
C THR A 27 5.91 7.00 -8.33
N GLY A 28 5.81 7.43 -9.59
CA GLY A 28 5.47 6.56 -10.71
C GLY A 28 3.98 6.22 -10.83
N VAL A 29 3.12 6.68 -9.91
CA VAL A 29 1.68 6.46 -10.01
C VAL A 29 1.08 7.29 -11.15
N ARG A 30 0.51 6.62 -12.15
CA ARG A 30 -0.14 7.23 -13.33
C ARG A 30 -1.61 6.86 -13.48
N ASN A 31 -2.25 6.46 -12.39
CA ASN A 31 -3.69 6.19 -12.33
C ASN A 31 -4.40 7.34 -11.60
N HIS A 32 -5.41 7.95 -12.23
CA HIS A 32 -6.13 9.11 -11.68
C HIS A 32 -6.86 8.83 -10.36
N GLN A 33 -7.39 7.62 -10.17
CA GLN A 33 -8.04 7.26 -8.91
C GLN A 33 -6.99 7.01 -7.82
N ALA A 34 -5.89 6.33 -8.13
CA ALA A 34 -4.78 6.16 -7.20
C ALA A 34 -4.18 7.51 -6.78
N LYS A 35 -4.02 8.45 -7.72
CA LYS A 35 -3.66 9.85 -7.45
C LYS A 35 -4.61 10.49 -6.46
N ARG A 36 -5.93 10.42 -6.71
CA ARG A 36 -6.94 10.98 -5.80
C ARG A 36 -6.88 10.37 -4.40
N ASN A 37 -6.64 9.07 -4.29
CA ASN A 37 -6.45 8.40 -2.99
C ASN A 37 -5.22 8.96 -2.27
N MET A 38 -4.08 9.07 -2.95
CA MET A 38 -2.86 9.65 -2.36
C MET A 38 -3.04 11.12 -1.94
N MET A 39 -3.81 11.92 -2.69
CA MET A 39 -4.11 13.31 -2.31
C MET A 39 -4.89 13.42 -0.99
N THR A 40 -5.56 12.36 -0.56
CA THR A 40 -6.31 12.33 0.71
C THR A 40 -5.53 11.72 1.88
N MET A 41 -4.34 11.16 1.63
CA MET A 41 -3.48 10.61 2.67
C MET A 41 -2.96 11.72 3.60
N LYS A 42 -2.86 11.39 4.88
CA LYS A 42 -2.34 12.28 5.94
C LYS A 42 -1.14 11.64 6.62
N CYS A 43 -0.23 12.48 7.12
CA CYS A 43 0.89 11.98 7.93
C CYS A 43 0.36 11.16 9.12
N GLY A 44 0.93 9.98 9.33
CA GLY A 44 0.47 9.01 10.32
C GLY A 44 -0.54 7.99 9.79
N ASP A 45 -1.10 8.16 8.58
CA ASP A 45 -1.89 7.09 7.95
C ASP A 45 -1.01 5.87 7.67
N LEU A 46 -1.60 4.68 7.73
CA LEU A 46 -0.89 3.42 7.51
C LEU A 46 -1.30 2.79 6.17
N ALA A 47 -0.36 2.11 5.53
CA ALA A 47 -0.62 1.35 4.32
C ALA A 47 0.03 -0.04 4.38
N PHE A 48 -0.68 -1.04 3.88
CA PHE A 48 -0.07 -2.33 3.57
C PHE A 48 0.84 -2.18 2.35
N PHE A 49 2.07 -2.67 2.46
CA PHE A 49 2.98 -2.86 1.33
C PHE A 49 2.67 -4.21 0.69
N TYR A 50 2.13 -4.17 -0.53
CA TYR A 50 1.69 -5.35 -1.26
C TYR A 50 2.60 -5.58 -2.47
N HIS A 51 3.22 -6.76 -2.55
CA HIS A 51 3.92 -7.20 -3.75
C HIS A 51 2.91 -7.56 -4.83
N SER A 52 2.95 -6.86 -5.96
CA SER A 52 2.15 -7.15 -7.15
C SER A 52 2.95 -7.91 -8.21
N ASN A 53 2.22 -8.55 -9.12
CA ASN A 53 2.74 -9.38 -10.21
C ASN A 53 3.49 -10.65 -9.74
N ILE A 54 4.55 -10.50 -8.96
CA ILE A 54 5.33 -11.54 -8.29
C ILE A 54 4.96 -11.56 -6.79
N GLY A 55 4.91 -12.73 -6.17
CA GLY A 55 4.45 -12.92 -4.78
C GLY A 55 2.93 -12.79 -4.62
N LYS A 56 2.37 -11.62 -4.96
CA LYS A 56 0.95 -11.29 -4.81
C LYS A 56 0.49 -11.41 -3.35
N GLU A 57 1.16 -10.68 -2.46
CA GLU A 57 0.95 -10.79 -1.02
C GLU A 57 1.27 -9.49 -0.28
N ILE A 58 0.65 -9.31 0.88
CA ILE A 58 0.99 -8.24 1.82
C ILE A 58 2.21 -8.68 2.62
N VAL A 59 3.31 -7.93 2.51
CA VAL A 59 4.62 -8.29 3.12
C VAL A 59 5.05 -7.36 4.24
N GLY A 60 4.40 -6.20 4.38
CA GLY A 60 4.78 -5.20 5.38
C GLY A 60 3.77 -4.10 5.54
N VAL A 61 4.06 -3.20 6.48
CA VAL A 61 3.30 -1.99 6.76
C VAL A 61 4.23 -0.78 6.64
N VAL A 62 3.75 0.24 5.94
CA VAL A 62 4.38 1.56 5.86
C VAL A 62 3.48 2.63 6.47
N GLU A 63 4.09 3.73 6.89
CA GLU A 63 3.42 4.93 7.39
C GLU A 63 3.65 6.06 6.40
N ILE A 64 2.63 6.88 6.15
CA ILE A 64 2.78 8.13 5.40
C ILE A 64 3.50 9.16 6.29
N VAL A 65 4.65 9.63 5.84
CA VAL A 65 5.48 10.62 6.58
C VAL A 65 5.53 11.99 5.91
N ARG A 66 5.02 12.10 4.67
CA ARG A 66 4.80 13.38 3.98
C ARG A 66 3.55 13.33 3.13
N GLU A 67 2.68 14.34 3.27
CA GLU A 67 1.49 14.51 2.43
C GLU A 67 1.84 14.80 0.96
N ALA A 68 0.83 14.72 0.09
CA ALA A 68 0.96 14.82 -1.35
C ALA A 68 1.74 16.06 -1.84
N TYR A 69 2.72 15.84 -2.71
CA TYR A 69 3.50 16.88 -3.40
C TYR A 69 3.81 16.44 -4.84
N PRO A 70 4.23 17.36 -5.74
CA PRO A 70 4.52 17.01 -7.14
C PRO A 70 5.49 15.84 -7.26
N ASP A 71 5.14 14.84 -8.07
CA ASP A 71 5.98 13.67 -8.33
C ASP A 71 7.21 14.11 -9.14
N PRO A 72 8.44 13.98 -8.61
CA PRO A 72 9.65 14.43 -9.29
C PRO A 72 9.97 13.60 -10.55
N THR A 73 9.38 12.42 -10.70
CA THR A 73 9.54 11.55 -11.88
C THR A 73 8.53 11.86 -12.99
N ALA A 74 7.60 12.79 -12.75
CA ALA A 74 6.59 13.16 -13.72
C ALA A 74 7.06 14.29 -14.64
N GLU A 75 7.23 13.99 -15.93
CA GLU A 75 7.59 14.99 -16.94
C GLU A 75 6.46 16.00 -17.24
N SER A 76 5.20 15.60 -17.02
CA SER A 76 4.01 16.44 -17.23
C SER A 76 2.79 15.89 -16.48
N GLY A 77 1.66 16.61 -16.49
CA GLY A 77 0.35 16.09 -16.02
C GLY A 77 0.04 16.29 -14.52
N GLY A 78 0.88 17.05 -13.80
CA GLY A 78 0.61 17.42 -12.41
C GLY A 78 0.43 16.20 -11.48
N TRP A 79 1.16 15.12 -11.74
CA TRP A 79 1.17 13.93 -10.87
C TRP A 79 1.78 14.27 -9.52
N ILE A 80 1.36 13.53 -8.50
CA ILE A 80 1.81 13.71 -7.12
C ILE A 80 2.29 12.39 -6.56
N CYS A 81 3.10 12.47 -5.52
CA CYS A 81 3.49 11.36 -4.67
C CYS A 81 3.40 11.79 -3.20
N VAL A 82 3.48 10.81 -2.31
CA VAL A 82 3.63 10.98 -0.85
C VAL A 82 4.96 10.34 -0.45
N ASP A 83 5.50 10.65 0.71
CA ASP A 83 6.65 9.88 1.24
C ASP A 83 6.15 8.85 2.26
N VAL A 84 6.69 7.64 2.17
CA VAL A 84 6.36 6.53 3.06
C VAL A 84 7.60 6.01 3.78
N ARG A 85 7.41 5.49 4.99
CA ARG A 85 8.46 4.86 5.79
C ARG A 85 8.01 3.48 6.25
N ALA A 86 8.91 2.49 6.22
CA ALA A 86 8.63 1.18 6.79
C ALA A 86 8.33 1.28 8.29
N VAL A 87 7.20 0.69 8.72
CA VAL A 87 6.85 0.48 10.13
C VAL A 87 7.35 -0.89 10.58
N GLY A 88 7.10 -1.92 9.78
CA GLY A 88 7.59 -3.27 10.06
C GLY A 88 7.10 -4.32 9.06
N PRO A 89 7.75 -5.48 9.02
CA PRO A 89 7.34 -6.58 8.16
C PRO A 89 6.06 -7.23 8.68
N MET A 90 5.24 -7.74 7.77
CA MET A 90 4.08 -8.54 8.11
C MET A 90 4.56 -9.90 8.65
N PRO A 91 4.23 -10.31 9.89
CA PRO A 91 4.76 -11.54 10.47
C PRO A 91 4.46 -12.79 9.63
N HIS A 92 3.26 -12.86 9.07
CA HIS A 92 2.85 -13.89 8.12
C HIS A 92 2.30 -13.22 6.86
N PRO A 93 3.02 -13.26 5.72
CA PRO A 93 2.55 -12.64 4.49
C PRO A 93 1.13 -13.07 4.10
N VAL A 94 0.28 -12.09 3.81
CA VAL A 94 -1.13 -12.35 3.48
C VAL A 94 -1.31 -12.39 1.97
N THR A 95 -1.38 -13.59 1.41
CA THR A 95 -1.45 -13.80 -0.05
C THR A 95 -2.80 -13.38 -0.63
N LEU A 96 -2.80 -12.93 -1.89
CA LEU A 96 -4.01 -12.63 -2.65
C LEU A 96 -4.94 -13.85 -2.76
N ALA A 97 -4.37 -15.06 -2.79
CA ALA A 97 -5.14 -16.30 -2.78
C ALA A 97 -5.93 -16.45 -1.48
N ALA A 98 -5.29 -16.23 -0.31
CA ALA A 98 -5.96 -16.22 0.98
C ALA A 98 -7.02 -15.11 1.08
N ILE A 99 -6.68 -13.89 0.62
CA ILE A 99 -7.61 -12.74 0.58
C ILE A 99 -8.87 -13.07 -0.25
N LYS A 100 -8.71 -13.71 -1.41
CA LYS A 100 -9.85 -14.08 -2.27
C LYS A 100 -10.66 -15.25 -1.74
N ALA A 101 -10.06 -16.11 -0.93
CA ALA A 101 -10.74 -17.24 -0.32
C ALA A 101 -11.63 -16.81 0.87
N ASP A 102 -11.37 -15.65 1.47
CA ASP A 102 -12.13 -15.14 2.61
C ASP A 102 -13.34 -14.28 2.17
N PRO A 103 -14.58 -14.72 2.43
CA PRO A 103 -15.78 -13.95 2.08
C PRO A 103 -15.85 -12.57 2.75
N ALA A 104 -15.22 -12.39 3.91
CA ALA A 104 -15.20 -11.11 4.61
C ALA A 104 -14.36 -10.04 3.89
N LEU A 105 -13.55 -10.44 2.90
CA LEU A 105 -12.72 -9.57 2.08
C LEU A 105 -13.20 -9.46 0.63
N ALA A 106 -14.37 -10.04 0.30
CA ALA A 106 -14.91 -10.02 -1.07
C ALA A 106 -15.09 -8.60 -1.63
N ASP A 107 -15.42 -7.65 -0.75
CA ASP A 107 -15.61 -6.24 -1.10
C ASP A 107 -14.34 -5.37 -0.99
N LEU A 108 -13.20 -5.95 -0.61
CA LEU A 108 -11.94 -5.25 -0.59
C LEU A 108 -11.60 -4.74 -2.00
N ALA A 109 -11.28 -3.45 -2.12
CA ALA A 109 -11.01 -2.83 -3.41
C ALA A 109 -9.81 -3.47 -4.14
N LEU A 110 -8.86 -4.10 -3.42
CA LEU A 110 -7.80 -4.93 -3.99
C LEU A 110 -8.36 -6.07 -4.88
N VAL A 111 -9.44 -6.71 -4.44
CA VAL A 111 -10.10 -7.82 -5.13
C VAL A 111 -10.94 -7.31 -6.30
N ARG A 112 -11.70 -6.23 -6.07
CA ARG A 112 -12.65 -5.68 -7.06
C ARG A 112 -11.97 -4.86 -8.17
N GLN A 113 -10.81 -4.26 -7.90
CA GLN A 113 -10.12 -3.32 -8.79
C GLN A 113 -8.63 -3.66 -8.92
N SER A 114 -8.32 -4.74 -9.66
CA SER A 114 -6.96 -5.27 -9.80
C SER A 114 -5.93 -4.25 -10.32
N ARG A 115 -6.36 -3.32 -11.18
CA ARG A 115 -5.51 -2.27 -11.79
C ARG A 115 -5.28 -1.03 -10.91
N LEU A 116 -5.93 -0.93 -9.76
CA LEU A 116 -5.74 0.20 -8.83
C LEU A 116 -4.51 -0.07 -7.95
N SER A 117 -3.50 0.81 -8.01
CA SER A 117 -2.21 0.63 -7.32
C SER A 117 -2.17 1.22 -5.91
N VAL A 118 -2.99 2.22 -5.63
CA VAL A 118 -3.19 2.78 -4.28
C VAL A 118 -4.65 2.62 -3.92
N VAL A 119 -4.92 1.80 -2.91
CA VAL A 119 -6.23 1.23 -2.62
C VAL A 119 -6.66 1.66 -1.22
N PRO A 120 -7.88 2.21 -1.04
CA PRO A 120 -8.40 2.47 0.30
C PRO A 120 -8.76 1.13 0.98
N VAL A 121 -8.46 1.03 2.28
CA VAL A 121 -8.79 -0.12 3.12
C VAL A 121 -9.69 0.38 4.24
N SER A 122 -10.87 -0.22 4.41
CA SER A 122 -11.73 0.11 5.54
C SER A 122 -11.13 -0.41 6.84
N ASP A 123 -11.47 0.20 7.98
CA ASP A 123 -10.96 -0.24 9.28
C ASP A 123 -11.30 -1.72 9.58
N ALA A 124 -12.47 -2.19 9.12
CA ALA A 124 -12.86 -3.58 9.24
C ALA A 124 -11.95 -4.52 8.43
N HIS A 125 -11.66 -4.18 7.16
CA HIS A 125 -10.74 -4.96 6.33
C HIS A 125 -9.31 -4.89 6.85
N TRP A 126 -8.86 -3.71 7.30
CA TRP A 126 -7.54 -3.52 7.90
C TRP A 126 -7.35 -4.43 9.11
N ALA A 127 -8.26 -4.34 10.10
CA ALA A 127 -8.21 -5.17 11.29
C ALA A 127 -8.25 -6.68 10.96
N HIS A 128 -9.02 -7.06 9.94
CA HIS A 128 -9.09 -8.44 9.48
C HIS A 128 -7.78 -8.92 8.86
N LEU A 129 -7.19 -8.15 7.93
CA LEU A 129 -5.90 -8.47 7.30
C LEU A 129 -4.77 -8.49 8.33
N CYS A 130 -4.78 -7.59 9.31
CA CYS A 130 -3.85 -7.60 10.43
C CYS A 130 -3.95 -8.91 11.24
N ARG A 131 -5.17 -9.39 11.54
CA ARG A 131 -5.35 -10.69 12.21
C ARG A 131 -4.85 -11.85 11.36
N MET A 132 -5.12 -11.85 10.06
CA MET A 132 -4.64 -12.89 9.15
C MET A 132 -3.11 -12.96 9.13
N GLY A 133 -2.45 -11.81 9.08
CA GLY A 133 -0.98 -11.74 9.02
C GLY A 133 -0.28 -11.72 10.38
N GLY A 134 -1.03 -11.73 11.48
CA GLY A 134 -0.48 -11.62 12.83
C GLY A 134 0.12 -10.25 13.16
N TRP A 135 -0.26 -9.19 12.44
CA TRP A 135 0.16 -7.82 12.74
C TRP A 135 -0.57 -7.29 13.98
N ALA A 136 0.16 -7.16 15.08
CA ALA A 136 -0.25 -6.34 16.21
C ALA A 136 0.32 -4.93 15.95
N ALA A 137 -0.56 -3.94 15.80
CA ALA A 137 -0.13 -2.55 15.72
C ALA A 137 0.73 -2.23 16.95
N ALA A 138 1.96 -1.75 16.72
CA ALA A 138 2.83 -1.23 17.77
C ALA A 138 2.26 0.06 18.36
#